data_AF-A0A3M7R3K1-F1
#
_entry.id   AF-A0A3M7R3K1-F1
#
_cell.length_a   1.000
_cell.length_b   1.000
_cell.length_c   1.000
_cell.angle_alpha   90.00
_cell.angle_beta   90.00
_cell.angle_gamma   90.00
#
_symmetry.space_group_name_H-M   'P 1'
#
loop_
_entity.id
_entity.type
_entity.pdbx_description
1 polymer ?
#
loop_
_entity_poly.entity_id
_entity_poly.type
_entity_poly.pdbx_seq_one_letter_code
_entity_poly.pdbx_strand_id
1 'polypeptide(L)'
;VQAILVNIFGGIMRCDTIAEGIIEAAKSLKLNVPIVVRLQGTRVDDAKALIASSKLRIIACDNLDEAARIVVKLSEIVGLAKAASVGVQFELPI
;
A
#
# COMPACT_ATOMS: atom_id res chain seq x y z
N VAL A 1 0.70 -11.63 -9.82
CA VAL A 1 0.47 -10.90 -8.55
C VAL A 1 -0.66 -9.90 -8.79
N GLN A 2 -1.64 -9.85 -7.90
CA GLN A 2 -2.84 -8.99 -8.03
C GLN A 2 -2.84 -7.84 -7.00
N ALA A 3 -2.28 -8.03 -5.82
CA ALA A 3 -2.07 -7.02 -4.79
C ALA A 3 -0.79 -7.34 -3.99
N ILE A 4 -0.24 -6.35 -3.29
CA ILE A 4 0.97 -6.50 -2.47
C ILE A 4 0.66 -6.06 -1.04
N LEU A 5 1.05 -6.85 -0.03
CA LEU A 5 1.05 -6.45 1.38
C LEU A 5 2.48 -6.26 1.85
N VAL A 6 2.80 -5.07 2.36
CA VAL A 6 4.07 -4.76 3.02
C VAL A 6 3.79 -4.56 4.50
N ASN A 7 4.21 -5.50 5.34
CA ASN A 7 4.10 -5.38 6.79
C ASN A 7 5.50 -5.26 7.39
N ILE A 8 5.82 -4.11 7.98
CA ILE A 8 7.15 -3.84 8.54
C ILE A 8 7.03 -3.37 9.99
N PHE A 9 7.75 -4.06 10.87
CA PHE A 9 8.06 -3.61 12.23
C PHE A 9 9.44 -2.94 12.21
N GLY A 10 9.47 -1.62 12.14
CA GLY A 10 10.68 -0.82 12.07
C GLY A 10 11.51 -0.84 13.35
N GLY A 11 10.91 -1.11 14.51
CA GLY A 11 11.60 -1.07 15.79
C GLY A 11 12.22 0.31 16.02
N ILE A 12 13.56 0.39 16.02
CA ILE A 12 14.30 1.65 16.12
C ILE A 12 14.36 2.47 14.82
N MET A 13 14.05 1.86 13.67
CA MET A 13 14.02 2.57 12.39
C MET A 13 12.80 3.49 12.28
N ARG A 14 12.97 4.58 11.53
CA ARG A 14 11.89 5.53 11.28
C ARG A 14 11.01 5.07 10.11
N CYS A 15 9.70 5.06 10.34
CA CYS A 15 8.74 4.59 9.37
C CYS A 15 8.61 5.52 8.16
N ASP A 16 8.94 6.80 8.31
CA ASP A 16 8.94 7.77 7.22
C ASP A 16 9.98 7.43 6.14
N THR A 17 11.23 7.11 6.54
CA THR A 17 12.28 6.64 5.61
C THR A 17 11.88 5.34 4.91
N ILE A 18 11.20 4.44 5.62
CA ILE A 18 10.69 3.20 5.03
C ILE A 18 9.59 3.51 4.00
N ALA A 19 8.67 4.41 4.33
CA ALA A 19 7.61 4.84 3.41
C ALA A 19 8.17 5.51 2.15
N GLU A 20 9.18 6.38 2.28
CA GLU A 20 9.89 6.98 1.14
C GLU A 20 10.46 5.89 0.21
N GLY A 21 11.13 4.89 0.78
CA GLY A 21 11.67 3.76 0.01
C GLY A 21 10.59 2.99 -0.75
N ILE A 22 9.44 2.73 -0.12
CA ILE A 22 8.30 2.05 -0.76
C ILE A 22 7.73 2.92 -1.90
N ILE A 23 7.56 4.22 -1.68
CA ILE A 23 7.05 5.16 -2.67
C ILE A 23 7.97 5.23 -3.90
N GLU A 24 9.27 5.36 -3.69
CA GLU A 24 10.26 5.42 -4.77
C GLU A 24 10.37 4.10 -5.54
N ALA A 25 10.31 2.96 -4.84
CA ALA A 25 10.23 1.65 -5.48
C ALA A 25 8.96 1.50 -6.33
N ALA A 26 7.80 1.95 -5.82
CA ALA A 26 6.54 1.89 -6.54
C ALA A 26 6.55 2.76 -7.82
N LYS A 27 7.15 3.96 -7.76
CA LYS A 27 7.32 4.85 -8.92
C LYS A 27 8.29 4.27 -9.94
N SER A 28 9.49 3.88 -9.51
CA SER A 28 10.57 3.42 -10.41
C SER A 28 10.18 2.15 -11.16
N LEU A 29 9.52 1.21 -10.48
CA LEU A 29 9.04 -0.04 -11.08
C LEU A 29 7.69 0.11 -11.78
N LYS A 30 7.08 1.32 -11.76
CA LYS A 30 5.76 1.61 -12.33
C LYS A 30 4.71 0.58 -11.88
N LEU A 31 4.67 0.32 -10.57
CA LEU A 31 3.81 -0.72 -10.03
C LEU A 31 2.34 -0.40 -10.29
N ASN A 32 1.68 -1.31 -11.01
CA ASN A 32 0.29 -1.16 -11.40
C ASN A 32 -0.71 -1.93 -10.51
N VAL A 33 -0.21 -2.57 -9.47
CA VAL A 33 -1.00 -3.32 -8.50
C VAL A 33 -1.16 -2.50 -7.22
N PRO A 34 -2.30 -2.59 -6.53
CA PRO A 34 -2.49 -1.94 -5.24
C PRO A 34 -1.52 -2.50 -4.20
N ILE A 35 -0.95 -1.60 -3.40
CA ILE A 35 -0.05 -1.92 -2.29
C ILE A 35 -0.74 -1.52 -1.00
N VAL A 36 -0.87 -2.47 -0.08
CA VAL A 36 -1.31 -2.22 1.30
C VAL A 36 -0.07 -2.27 2.17
N VAL A 37 0.12 -1.25 2.99
CA VAL A 37 1.30 -1.09 3.85
C VAL A 37 0.83 -1.00 5.28
N ARG A 38 1.47 -1.76 6.16
CA ARG A 38 1.30 -1.63 7.60
C ARG A 38 2.67 -1.43 8.23
N LEU A 39 2.86 -0.25 8.81
CA LEU A 39 4.11 0.17 9.45
C LEU A 39 3.92 0.24 10.95
N GLN A 40 4.91 -0.23 11.71
CA GLN A 40 5.02 -0.01 13.15
C GLN A 40 6.41 0.44 13.50
N GLY A 41 6.53 1.41 14.39
CA GLY A 41 7.83 1.93 14.83
C GLY A 41 7.71 3.41 15.16
N THR A 42 8.77 4.15 14.89
CA THR A 42 8.80 5.60 15.13
C THR A 42 8.27 6.36 13.92
N ARG A 43 7.63 7.53 14.15
CA ARG A 43 7.14 8.45 13.10
C ARG A 43 6.18 7.80 12.09
N VAL A 44 5.28 6.96 12.59
CA VAL A 44 4.26 6.27 11.75
C VAL A 44 3.30 7.27 11.12
N ASP A 45 2.92 8.33 11.83
CA ASP A 45 1.98 9.33 11.31
C ASP A 45 2.58 10.11 10.13
N ASP A 46 3.86 10.47 10.22
CA ASP A 46 4.59 11.09 9.10
C ASP A 46 4.64 10.15 7.88
N ALA A 47 4.89 8.85 8.13
CA ALA A 47 4.90 7.84 7.09
C ALA A 47 3.54 7.71 6.38
N LYS A 48 2.44 7.74 7.14
CA LYS A 48 1.08 7.73 6.60
C LYS A 48 0.79 8.99 5.77
N ALA A 49 1.21 10.16 6.27
CA ALA A 49 1.05 11.42 5.56
C ALA A 49 1.82 11.43 4.23
N LEU A 50 3.05 10.91 4.23
CA LEU A 50 3.85 10.72 3.02
C LEU A 50 3.15 9.82 2.01
N ILE A 51 2.64 8.66 2.47
CA ILE A 51 1.88 7.72 1.63
C ILE A 51 0.64 8.39 1.03
N ALA A 52 -0.16 9.08 1.85
CA ALA A 52 -1.38 9.78 1.39
C ALA A 52 -1.06 10.87 0.36
N SER A 53 0.03 11.62 0.55
CA SER A 53 0.47 12.66 -0.39
C SER A 53 1.02 12.13 -1.71
N SER A 54 1.43 10.86 -1.77
CA SER A 54 2.12 10.28 -2.93
C SER A 54 1.25 10.15 -4.17
N LYS A 55 -0.10 10.16 -4.01
CA LYS A 55 -1.10 9.89 -5.05
C LYS A 55 -0.91 8.55 -5.77
N LEU A 56 -0.14 7.64 -5.17
CA LEU A 56 0.04 6.28 -5.64
C LEU A 56 -1.05 5.38 -5.07
N ARG A 57 -1.21 4.18 -5.64
CA ARG A 57 -2.13 3.15 -5.15
C ARG A 57 -1.55 2.43 -3.93
N ILE A 58 -1.19 3.20 -2.90
CA ILE A 58 -0.61 2.72 -1.66
C ILE A 58 -1.58 3.09 -0.53
N ILE A 59 -1.98 2.10 0.25
CA ILE A 59 -2.91 2.23 1.38
C ILE A 59 -2.14 1.97 2.65
N ALA A 60 -2.14 2.91 3.59
CA ALA A 60 -1.56 2.67 4.90
C ALA A 60 -2.64 2.16 5.88
N CYS A 61 -2.33 1.09 6.62
CA CYS A 61 -3.19 0.51 7.64
C CYS A 61 -2.46 0.45 8.97
N ASP A 62 -3.22 0.49 10.07
CA ASP A 62 -2.68 0.36 11.43
C ASP A 62 -2.62 -1.09 11.91
N ASN A 63 -3.68 -1.83 11.62
CA ASN A 63 -3.88 -3.17 12.12
C ASN A 63 -3.58 -4.22 11.06
N LEU A 64 -2.98 -5.33 11.49
CA LEU A 64 -2.66 -6.43 10.58
C LEU A 64 -3.92 -7.07 9.98
N ASP A 65 -4.95 -7.29 10.80
CA ASP A 65 -6.22 -7.88 10.33
C ASP A 65 -6.95 -6.98 9.33
N GLU A 66 -6.82 -5.67 9.49
CA GLU A 66 -7.35 -4.70 8.54
C GLU A 66 -6.55 -4.74 7.24
N ALA A 67 -5.22 -4.67 7.31
CA ALA A 67 -4.35 -4.74 6.15
C ALA A 67 -4.57 -6.04 5.35
N ALA A 68 -4.70 -7.17 6.04
CA ALA A 68 -5.00 -8.48 5.45
C ALA A 68 -6.36 -8.49 4.74
N ARG A 69 -7.42 -7.98 5.39
CA ARG A 69 -8.76 -7.91 4.78
C ARG A 69 -8.76 -7.01 3.54
N ILE A 70 -8.08 -5.87 3.59
CA ILE A 70 -8.04 -4.92 2.49
C ILE A 70 -7.26 -5.51 1.30
N VAL A 71 -6.07 -6.10 1.55
CA VAL A 71 -5.25 -6.64 0.45
C VAL A 71 -5.95 -7.81 -0.26
N VAL A 72 -6.66 -8.68 0.49
CA VAL A 72 -7.43 -9.79 -0.09
C VAL A 72 -8.55 -9.25 -0.98
N LYS A 73 -9.36 -8.31 -0.47
CA LYS A 73 -10.44 -7.68 -1.25
C LYS A 73 -9.92 -7.03 -2.53
N LEU A 74 -8.80 -6.30 -2.44
CA LEU A 74 -8.20 -5.67 -3.62
C LEU A 74 -7.67 -6.70 -4.61
N SER A 75 -7.06 -7.78 -4.13
CA SER A 75 -6.61 -8.89 -4.97
C SER A 75 -7.77 -9.51 -5.76
N GLU A 76 -8.90 -9.76 -5.09
CA GLU A 76 -10.11 -10.30 -5.73
C GLU A 76 -10.67 -9.34 -6.79
N ILE A 77 -10.78 -8.04 -6.49
CA ILE A 77 -11.26 -7.03 -7.45
C ILE A 77 -10.36 -6.99 -8.69
N VAL A 78 -9.03 -6.95 -8.50
CA VAL A 78 -8.08 -6.96 -9.62
C VAL A 78 -8.17 -8.27 -10.40
N GLY A 79 -8.38 -9.40 -9.71
CA GLY A 79 -8.56 -10.70 -10.33
C GLY A 79 -9.80 -10.78 -11.21
N LEU A 80 -10.94 -10.32 -10.70
CA LEU A 80 -12.21 -10.27 -11.43
C LEU A 80 -12.11 -9.35 -12.64
N ALA A 81 -11.53 -8.17 -12.48
CA ALA A 81 -11.38 -7.24 -13.59
C ALA A 81 -10.44 -7.78 -14.67
N LYS A 82 -9.37 -8.47 -14.29
CA LYS A 82 -8.49 -9.15 -15.23
C LYS A 82 -9.21 -10.27 -15.98
N ALA A 83 -10.08 -11.03 -15.32
CA ALA A 83 -10.91 -12.06 -15.96
C ALA A 83 -11.94 -11.44 -16.93
N ALA A 84 -12.47 -10.27 -16.60
CA ALA A 84 -13.41 -9.52 -17.44
C ALA A 84 -12.74 -8.67 -18.54
N SER A 85 -11.40 -8.67 -18.64
CA SER A 85 -10.63 -7.79 -19.54
C SER A 85 -10.92 -6.30 -19.36
N VAL A 86 -11.22 -5.86 -18.13
CA VAL A 86 -11.50 -4.46 -17.78
C VAL A 86 -10.35 -3.89 -16.96
N GLY A 87 -9.96 -2.63 -17.24
CA GLY A 87 -8.99 -1.89 -16.43
C GLY A 87 -9.63 -1.32 -15.17
N VAL A 88 -8.98 -1.44 -14.01
CA VAL A 88 -9.45 -0.87 -12.74
C VAL A 88 -8.57 0.31 -12.34
N GLN A 89 -9.19 1.46 -12.10
CA GLN A 89 -8.61 2.55 -11.34
C GLN A 89 -9.22 2.57 -9.95
N PHE A 90 -8.35 2.65 -8.94
CA PHE A 90 -8.75 2.75 -7.54
C PHE A 90 -8.56 4.19 -7.10
N GLU A 91 -9.63 4.84 -6.66
CA GLU A 91 -9.56 6.08 -5.90
C GLU A 91 -9.67 5.74 -4.42
N LEU A 92 -8.73 6.24 -3.62
CA LEU A 92 -8.71 6.03 -2.19
C LEU A 92 -9.39 7.22 -1.51
N PRO A 93 -10.28 6.99 -0.52
CA PRO A 93 -10.78 8.07 0.31
C PRO A 93 -9.58 8.63 1.08
N ILE A 94 -9.26 9.88 0.79
CA ILE A 94 -8.21 10.66 1.47
C ILE A 94 -8.71 11.03 2.86
#